data_AF-A0AA51D6C9-F1
#
_entry.id   AF-A0AA51D6C9-F1
#
_cell.length_a   1.000
_cell.length_b   1.000
_cell.length_c   1.000
_cell.angle_alpha   90.00
_cell.angle_beta   90.00
_cell.angle_gamma   90.00
#
_symmetry.space_group_name_H-M   'P 1'
#
loop_
_entity.id
_entity.type
_entity.pdbx_description
1 polymer ?
#
loop_
_entity_poly.entity_id
_entity_poly.type
_entity_poly.pdbx_seq_one_letter_code
_entity_poly.pdbx_strand_id
1 'polypeptide(L)'
;MFILIALAAHETAHLISALILRIKFYKIKITLFGFNLNAELESLALYKKLFLFLSGPVCNICLYSIFTKTEYKEFADINLFLAVINMIPIVPLDGGNICKAFLEMFLNIKSVCRYMIMTNTFFIVLFLVIIHMHENYLYLLLILMGLKGILEENRMLIEKTIRKKYNLIKFKK
;
A
#
# COMPACT_ATOMS: atom_id res chain seq x y z
N MET A 1 -14.59 -8.28 15.93
CA MET A 1 -13.45 -7.99 16.83
C MET A 1 -12.12 -8.49 16.26
N PHE A 2 -12.05 -9.74 15.78
CA PHE A 2 -10.84 -10.34 15.21
C PHE A 2 -10.20 -9.56 14.04
N ILE A 3 -11.00 -8.99 13.13
CA ILE A 3 -10.49 -8.15 12.04
C ILE A 3 -9.68 -6.95 12.55
N LEU A 4 -10.15 -6.27 13.60
CA LEU A 4 -9.44 -5.11 14.16
C LEU A 4 -8.12 -5.53 14.80
N ILE A 5 -8.09 -6.68 15.48
CA ILE A 5 -6.88 -7.22 16.10
C ILE A 5 -5.87 -7.63 15.02
N ALA A 6 -6.31 -8.30 13.96
CA ALA A 6 -5.46 -8.69 12.84
C ALA A 6 -4.91 -7.47 12.09
N LEU A 7 -5.74 -6.46 11.86
CA LEU A 7 -5.31 -5.19 11.27
C LEU A 7 -4.30 -4.46 12.16
N ALA A 8 -4.52 -4.43 13.47
CA ALA A 8 -3.56 -3.84 14.41
C ALA A 8 -2.22 -4.59 14.42
N ALA A 9 -2.25 -5.93 14.39
CA ALA A 9 -1.04 -6.75 14.28
C ALA A 9 -0.27 -6.47 12.98
N HIS A 10 -0.99 -6.36 11.86
CA HIS A 10 -0.43 -5.99 10.56
C HIS A 10 0.26 -4.61 10.58
N GLU A 11 -0.45 -3.58 11.05
CA GLU A 11 0.05 -2.21 11.13
C GLU A 11 1.22 -2.07 12.11
N THR A 12 1.18 -2.77 13.24
CA THR A 12 2.32 -2.80 14.18
C THR A 12 3.55 -3.47 13.58
N ALA A 13 3.39 -4.48 12.72
CA ALA A 13 4.52 -5.09 12.02
C ALA A 13 5.24 -4.08 11.11
N HIS A 14 4.50 -3.22 10.39
CA HIS A 14 5.10 -2.12 9.62
C HIS A 14 5.86 -1.13 10.50
N LEU A 15 5.30 -0.74 11.64
CA LEU A 15 5.97 0.14 12.59
C LEU A 15 7.28 -0.46 13.11
N ILE A 16 7.24 -1.73 13.54
CA ILE A 16 8.43 -2.44 14.03
C ILE A 16 9.49 -2.54 12.92
N SER A 17 9.09 -2.91 11.70
CA SER A 17 9.98 -2.98 10.54
C SER A 17 10.66 -1.63 10.27
N ALA A 18 9.91 -0.54 10.32
CA ALA A 18 10.48 0.78 10.12
C ALA A 18 11.47 1.21 11.20
N LEU A 19 11.21 0.87 12.46
CA LEU A 19 12.13 1.12 13.58
C LEU A 19 13.43 0.33 13.40
N ILE A 20 13.34 -0.95 13.03
CA ILE A 20 14.50 -1.81 12.75
C ILE A 20 15.33 -1.23 11.60
N LEU A 21 14.68 -0.77 10.54
CA LEU A 21 15.34 -0.20 9.35
C LEU A 21 15.83 1.25 9.53
N ARG A 22 15.59 1.83 10.72
CA ARG A 22 15.92 3.21 11.12
C ARG A 22 15.40 4.24 10.11
N ILE A 23 14.18 4.05 9.63
CA ILE A 23 13.54 4.98 8.70
C ILE A 23 13.15 6.23 9.49
N LYS A 24 13.70 7.40 9.12
CA LYS A 24 13.38 8.67 9.79
C LYS A 24 11.99 9.14 9.38
N PHE A 25 11.10 9.26 10.35
CA PHE A 25 9.76 9.79 10.16
C PHE A 25 9.72 11.27 10.54
N TYR A 26 9.36 12.13 9.59
CA TYR A 26 9.13 13.55 9.87
C TYR A 26 7.71 13.82 10.38
N LYS A 27 6.71 13.05 9.89
CA LYS A 27 5.33 13.04 10.37
C LYS A 27 4.72 11.65 10.20
N ILE A 28 4.24 11.07 11.29
CA ILE A 28 3.40 9.87 11.26
C ILE A 28 1.95 10.36 11.14
N LYS A 29 1.34 10.24 9.96
CA LYS A 29 -0.11 10.45 9.81
C LYS A 29 -0.79 9.09 9.83
N ILE A 30 -1.43 8.77 10.95
CA ILE A 30 -2.33 7.62 11.01
C ILE A 30 -3.57 7.99 10.21
N THR A 31 -3.84 7.27 9.13
CA THR A 31 -5.10 7.38 8.38
C THR A 31 -5.93 6.12 8.61
N LEU A 32 -7.23 6.20 8.36
CA LEU A 32 -8.17 5.07 8.48
C LEU A 32 -7.81 3.85 7.59
N PHE A 33 -6.83 4.01 6.70
CA PHE A 33 -6.38 3.02 5.74
C PHE A 33 -4.85 2.77 5.84
N GLY A 34 -4.26 3.03 7.00
CA GLY A 34 -2.84 2.77 7.30
C GLY A 34 -2.00 4.02 7.60
N PHE A 35 -0.69 3.82 7.78
CA PHE A 35 0.26 4.91 8.02
C PHE A 35 0.62 5.65 6.74
N ASN A 36 0.19 6.91 6.62
CA ASN A 36 0.68 7.81 5.59
C ASN A 36 2.04 8.37 6.07
N LEU A 37 3.08 7.58 5.82
CA LEU A 37 4.44 7.91 6.19
C LEU A 37 4.96 8.95 5.20
N ASN A 38 4.86 10.22 5.57
CA ASN A 38 5.65 11.30 4.94
C ASN A 38 7.13 11.15 5.37
N ALA A 39 7.69 9.96 5.23
CA ALA A 39 9.13 9.78 5.18
C ALA A 39 9.58 10.10 3.75
N GLU A 40 10.85 10.46 3.58
CA GLU A 40 11.47 10.48 2.25
C GLU A 40 11.58 9.05 1.72
N LEU A 41 10.46 8.35 1.50
CA LEU A 41 10.46 7.03 0.89
C LEU A 41 11.12 7.10 -0.48
N GLU A 42 11.05 8.24 -1.18
CA GLU A 42 11.73 8.43 -2.46
C GLU A 42 13.25 8.22 -2.41
N SER A 43 13.92 8.60 -1.32
CA SER A 43 15.37 8.43 -1.16
C SER A 43 15.74 7.09 -0.50
N LEU A 44 14.74 6.30 -0.09
CA LEU A 44 14.95 5.05 0.60
C LEU A 44 15.34 3.94 -0.39
N ALA A 45 16.38 3.19 -0.05
CA ALA A 45 16.82 2.04 -0.83
C ALA A 45 15.70 1.00 -0.99
N LEU A 46 15.64 0.36 -2.17
CA LEU A 46 14.60 -0.60 -2.53
C LEU A 46 14.38 -1.68 -1.46
N TYR A 47 15.45 -2.32 -1.00
CA TYR A 47 15.36 -3.40 -0.03
C TYR A 47 14.61 -2.94 1.23
N LYS A 48 14.84 -1.71 1.71
CA LYS A 48 14.12 -1.17 2.87
C LYS A 48 12.63 -0.94 2.58
N LYS A 49 12.27 -0.49 1.37
CA LYS A 49 10.85 -0.38 0.95
C LYS A 49 10.20 -1.76 0.94
N LEU A 50 10.86 -2.75 0.35
CA LEU A 50 10.34 -4.12 0.27
C LEU A 50 10.15 -4.71 1.67
N PHE A 51 11.16 -4.64 2.55
CA PHE A 51 11.04 -5.11 3.93
C PHE A 51 9.96 -4.36 4.71
N LEU A 52 9.77 -3.06 4.46
CA LEU A 52 8.71 -2.29 5.07
C LEU A 52 7.34 -2.78 4.62
N PHE A 53 7.06 -2.87 3.33
CA PHE A 53 5.73 -3.25 2.83
C PHE A 53 5.44 -4.76 2.96
N LEU A 54 6.46 -5.62 2.99
CA LEU A 54 6.27 -7.05 3.22
C LEU A 54 5.95 -7.39 4.68
N SER A 55 6.35 -6.55 5.65
CA SER A 55 6.25 -6.93 7.06
C SER A 55 4.82 -7.16 7.54
N GLY A 56 3.85 -6.36 7.08
CA GLY A 56 2.43 -6.54 7.43
C GLY A 56 1.87 -7.86 6.91
N PRO A 57 1.94 -8.13 5.60
CA PRO A 57 1.45 -9.39 5.03
C PRO A 57 2.19 -10.62 5.58
N VAL A 58 3.50 -10.53 5.82
CA VAL A 58 4.26 -11.60 6.48
C VAL A 58 3.77 -11.85 7.90
N CYS A 59 3.52 -10.80 8.69
CA CYS A 59 2.95 -10.94 10.03
C CYS A 59 1.62 -11.69 10.01
N ASN A 60 0.72 -11.31 9.09
CA ASN A 60 -0.57 -11.97 8.94
C ASN A 60 -0.43 -13.45 8.50
N ILE A 61 0.48 -13.77 7.58
CA ILE A 61 0.73 -15.16 7.17
C ILE A 61 1.30 -15.99 8.33
N CYS A 62 2.17 -15.41 9.15
CA CYS A 62 2.68 -16.05 10.36
C CYS A 62 1.55 -16.34 11.35
N LEU A 63 0.67 -15.37 11.61
CA LEU A 63 -0.49 -15.55 12.48
C LEU A 63 -1.46 -16.61 11.95
N TYR A 64 -1.73 -16.62 10.64
CA TYR A 64 -2.50 -17.70 10.01
C TYR A 64 -1.88 -19.08 10.30
N SER A 65 -0.57 -19.22 10.06
CA SER A 65 0.14 -20.50 10.22
C SER A 65 0.12 -21.01 11.67
N ILE A 66 0.16 -20.11 12.66
CA ILE A 66 0.10 -20.44 14.09
C ILE A 66 -1.31 -20.87 14.50
N PHE A 67 -2.34 -20.13 14.11
CA PHE A 67 -3.70 -20.30 14.62
C PHE A 67 -4.60 -21.22 13.77
N THR A 68 -4.20 -21.59 12.55
CA THR A 68 -5.02 -22.41 11.63
C THR A 68 -5.44 -23.78 12.18
N LYS A 69 -4.62 -24.40 13.05
CA LYS A 69 -4.91 -25.71 13.68
C LYS A 69 -5.43 -25.59 15.11
N THR A 70 -5.86 -24.41 15.53
CA THR A 70 -6.37 -24.14 16.88
C THR A 70 -7.86 -23.81 16.84
N GLU A 71 -8.47 -23.65 18.02
CA GLU A 71 -9.87 -23.20 18.14
C GLU A 71 -10.09 -21.79 17.55
N TYR A 72 -9.02 -21.01 17.35
CA TYR A 72 -9.06 -19.67 16.74
C TYR A 72 -8.92 -19.67 15.21
N LYS A 73 -9.40 -20.73 14.53
CA LYS A 73 -9.31 -20.84 13.07
C LYS A 73 -9.92 -19.64 12.34
N GLU A 74 -11.02 -19.09 12.83
CA GLU A 74 -11.64 -17.89 12.25
C GLU A 74 -10.70 -16.67 12.26
N PHE A 75 -9.91 -16.49 13.33
CA PHE A 75 -8.88 -15.46 13.38
C PHE A 75 -7.76 -15.73 12.37
N ALA A 76 -7.36 -16.99 12.21
CA ALA A 76 -6.36 -17.38 11.21
C ALA A 76 -6.84 -17.02 9.79
N ASP A 77 -8.06 -17.40 9.43
CA ASP A 77 -8.63 -17.16 8.10
C ASP A 77 -8.76 -15.65 7.80
N ILE A 78 -9.10 -14.84 8.81
CA ILE A 78 -9.08 -13.36 8.71
C ILE A 78 -7.68 -12.83 8.42
N ASN A 79 -6.65 -13.33 9.10
CA ASN A 79 -5.27 -12.92 8.85
C ASN A 79 -4.85 -13.28 7.42
N LEU A 80 -5.15 -14.50 6.96
CA LEU A 80 -4.87 -14.91 5.59
C LEU A 80 -5.59 -14.00 4.58
N PHE A 81 -6.87 -13.71 4.81
CA PHE A 81 -7.65 -12.81 3.98
C PHE A 81 -7.03 -11.41 3.89
N LEU A 82 -6.62 -10.83 5.02
CA LEU A 82 -5.94 -9.53 5.06
C LEU A 82 -4.57 -9.55 4.37
N ALA A 83 -3.82 -10.65 4.47
CA ALA A 83 -2.55 -10.79 3.75
C ALA A 83 -2.77 -10.81 2.24
N VAL A 84 -3.77 -11.56 1.77
CA VAL A 84 -4.11 -11.66 0.34
C VAL A 84 -4.58 -10.31 -0.20
N ILE A 85 -5.49 -9.63 0.49
CA ILE A 85 -5.98 -8.31 0.07
C ILE A 85 -4.84 -7.30 -0.01
N ASN A 86 -4.02 -7.19 1.05
CA ASN A 86 -2.94 -6.20 1.05
C ASN A 86 -1.86 -6.50 0.01
N MET A 87 -1.76 -7.73 -0.50
CA MET A 87 -0.83 -8.09 -1.58
C MET A 87 -1.36 -7.83 -3.00
N ILE A 88 -2.61 -7.37 -3.14
CA ILE A 88 -3.14 -6.95 -4.45
C ILE A 88 -2.34 -5.72 -4.94
N PRO A 89 -1.90 -5.67 -6.21
CA PRO A 89 -1.05 -4.59 -6.72
C PRO A 89 -1.84 -3.32 -7.06
N ILE A 90 -2.50 -2.77 -6.05
CA ILE A 90 -3.29 -1.54 -6.08
C ILE A 90 -2.69 -0.59 -5.05
N VAL A 91 -2.30 0.62 -5.44
CA VAL A 91 -1.99 1.68 -4.45
C VAL A 91 -3.31 2.09 -3.81
N PRO A 92 -3.44 2.26 -2.48
CA PRO A 92 -2.39 2.35 -1.44
C PRO A 92 -2.00 1.05 -0.74
N LEU A 93 -2.47 -0.13 -1.18
CA LEU A 93 -2.16 -1.41 -0.54
C LEU A 93 -0.66 -1.74 -0.64
N ASP A 94 -0.17 -2.59 0.26
CA ASP A 94 1.24 -2.96 0.34
C ASP A 94 1.78 -3.53 -0.96
N GLY A 95 1.05 -4.44 -1.61
CA GLY A 95 1.39 -5.04 -2.89
C GLY A 95 1.53 -3.98 -3.99
N GLY A 96 0.65 -2.98 -3.99
CA GLY A 96 0.76 -1.83 -4.90
C GLY A 96 2.03 -1.02 -4.66
N ASN A 97 2.36 -0.75 -3.39
CA ASN A 97 3.58 -0.03 -3.02
C ASN A 97 4.86 -0.84 -3.32
N ILE A 98 4.82 -2.17 -3.21
CA ILE A 98 5.89 -3.07 -3.63
C ILE A 98 6.10 -2.96 -5.14
N CYS A 99 5.03 -3.11 -5.94
CA CYS A 99 5.09 -2.96 -7.40
C CYS A 99 5.64 -1.60 -7.80
N LYS A 100 5.17 -0.53 -7.15
CA LYS A 100 5.66 0.83 -7.36
C LYS A 100 7.16 0.94 -7.08
N ALA A 101 7.63 0.42 -5.94
CA ALA A 101 9.04 0.46 -5.56
C ALA A 101 9.94 -0.26 -6.58
N PHE A 102 9.48 -1.39 -7.13
CA PHE A 102 10.18 -2.07 -8.22
C PHE A 102 10.22 -1.24 -9.50
N LEU A 103 9.10 -0.65 -9.91
CA LEU A 103 9.04 0.18 -11.12
C LEU A 103 9.93 1.43 -11.02
N GLU A 104 10.08 2.01 -9.84
CA GLU A 104 10.97 3.15 -9.58
C GLU A 104 12.45 2.87 -9.87
N MET A 105 12.88 1.59 -9.92
CA MET A 105 14.25 1.24 -10.29
C MET A 105 14.54 1.45 -11.78
N PHE A 106 13.54 1.25 -12.63
CA PHE A 106 13.71 1.19 -14.08
C PHE A 106 13.12 2.40 -14.79
N LEU A 107 12.19 3.09 -14.13
CA LEU A 107 11.35 4.10 -14.76
C LEU A 107 11.42 5.44 -14.03
N ASN A 108 11.27 6.50 -14.82
CA ASN A 108 11.05 7.84 -14.28
C ASN A 108 9.74 7.88 -13.51
N ILE A 109 9.69 8.71 -12.46
CA ILE A 109 8.51 8.84 -11.60
C ILE A 109 7.20 9.08 -12.36
N LYS A 110 7.24 9.87 -13.45
CA LYS A 110 6.04 10.13 -14.26
C LYS A 110 5.48 8.86 -14.89
N SER A 111 6.37 7.99 -15.37
CA SER A 111 6.00 6.70 -15.94
C SER A 111 5.50 5.76 -14.85
N VAL A 112 6.18 5.71 -13.69
CA VAL A 112 5.74 4.91 -12.54
C VAL A 112 4.32 5.27 -12.13
N CYS A 113 4.03 6.55 -11.85
CA CYS A 113 2.69 6.99 -11.46
C CYS A 113 1.64 6.64 -12.53
N ARG A 114 1.98 6.76 -13.82
CA ARG A 114 1.08 6.38 -14.91
C ARG A 114 0.80 4.88 -14.92
N TYR A 115 1.82 4.04 -14.75
CA TYR A 115 1.64 2.60 -14.63
C TYR A 115 0.79 2.24 -13.40
N MET A 116 1.03 2.86 -12.25
CA MET A 116 0.22 2.62 -11.06
C MET A 116 -1.25 3.06 -11.22
N ILE A 117 -1.50 4.17 -11.94
CA ILE A 117 -2.87 4.56 -12.29
C ILE A 117 -3.51 3.51 -13.21
N MET A 118 -2.79 3.03 -14.23
CA MET A 118 -3.29 2.00 -15.13
C MET A 118 -3.60 0.68 -14.40
N THR A 119 -2.72 0.23 -13.51
CA THR A 119 -2.96 -0.99 -12.71
C THR A 119 -4.17 -0.81 -11.80
N ASN A 120 -4.29 0.33 -11.10
CA ASN A 120 -5.46 0.62 -10.27
C ASN A 120 -6.76 0.62 -11.10
N THR A 121 -6.77 1.27 -12.28
CA THR A 121 -7.94 1.28 -13.16
C THR A 121 -8.29 -0.14 -13.63
N PHE A 122 -7.31 -0.96 -13.98
CA PHE A 122 -7.53 -2.35 -14.36
C PHE A 122 -8.24 -3.14 -13.25
N PHE A 123 -7.77 -3.04 -12.01
CA PHE A 123 -8.41 -3.73 -10.88
C PHE A 123 -9.80 -3.19 -10.54
N ILE A 124 -10.04 -1.88 -10.67
CA ILE A 124 -11.39 -1.32 -10.49
C ILE A 124 -12.36 -1.94 -11.48
N VAL A 125 -12.00 -2.01 -12.76
CA VAL A 125 -12.85 -2.61 -13.80
C VAL A 125 -13.07 -4.10 -13.51
N LEU A 126 -12.02 -4.83 -13.12
CA LEU A 126 -12.12 -6.23 -12.74
C LEU A 126 -13.11 -6.44 -11.58
N PHE A 127 -13.02 -5.62 -10.52
CA PHE A 127 -13.93 -5.73 -9.38
C PHE A 127 -15.36 -5.33 -9.71
N LEU A 128 -15.59 -4.36 -10.60
CA LEU A 128 -16.93 -4.02 -11.09
C LEU A 128 -17.58 -5.21 -11.81
N VAL A 129 -16.83 -5.92 -12.65
CA VAL A 129 -17.31 -7.14 -13.32
C VAL A 129 -17.65 -8.22 -12.28
N ILE A 130 -16.80 -8.40 -11.26
CA ILE A 130 -17.06 -9.39 -10.20
C ILE A 130 -18.32 -9.04 -9.39
N ILE A 131 -18.54 -7.76 -9.05
CA ILE A 131 -19.76 -7.31 -8.37
C ILE A 131 -20.98 -7.65 -9.22
N HIS A 132 -20.92 -7.38 -10.52
CA HIS A 132 -22.03 -7.68 -11.43
C HIS A 132 -22.35 -9.18 -11.50
N MET A 133 -21.34 -10.04 -11.44
CA MET A 133 -21.50 -11.50 -11.54
C MET A 133 -21.93 -12.17 -10.23
N HIS A 134 -21.43 -11.69 -9.09
CA HIS A 134 -21.58 -12.36 -7.79
C HIS A 134 -22.44 -11.60 -6.78
N GLU A 135 -22.92 -10.39 -7.10
CA GLU A 135 -23.70 -9.50 -6.22
C GLU A 135 -23.06 -9.25 -4.84
N ASN A 136 -21.73 -9.42 -4.75
CA ASN A 136 -21.02 -9.26 -3.50
C ASN A 136 -20.52 -7.82 -3.35
N TYR A 137 -21.16 -7.06 -2.47
CA TYR A 137 -20.82 -5.66 -2.23
C TYR A 137 -19.48 -5.43 -1.52
N LEU A 138 -18.80 -6.46 -1.00
CA LEU A 138 -17.47 -6.31 -0.38
C LEU A 138 -16.42 -5.75 -1.34
N TYR A 139 -16.53 -6.08 -2.63
CA TYR A 139 -15.63 -5.56 -3.67
C TYR A 139 -15.77 -4.04 -3.87
N LEU A 140 -16.84 -3.40 -3.38
CA LEU A 140 -16.99 -1.95 -3.37
C LEU A 140 -15.86 -1.29 -2.56
N LEU A 141 -15.44 -1.90 -1.44
CA LEU A 141 -14.33 -1.40 -0.63
C LEU A 141 -13.02 -1.40 -1.42
N LEU A 142 -12.77 -2.45 -2.21
CA LEU A 142 -11.58 -2.56 -3.05
C LEU A 142 -11.59 -1.54 -4.20
N ILE A 143 -12.77 -1.24 -4.76
CA ILE A 143 -12.93 -0.17 -5.75
C ILE A 143 -12.61 1.19 -5.12
N LEU A 144 -13.12 1.47 -3.93
CA LEU A 144 -12.83 2.71 -3.20
C LEU A 144 -11.32 2.85 -2.92
N MET A 145 -10.64 1.76 -2.58
CA MET A 145 -9.18 1.73 -2.43
C MET A 145 -8.46 2.02 -3.74
N GLY A 146 -8.88 1.41 -4.85
CA GLY A 146 -8.34 1.69 -6.19
C GLY A 146 -8.48 3.16 -6.60
N LEU A 147 -9.67 3.74 -6.37
CA LEU A 147 -9.94 5.15 -6.65
C LEU A 147 -9.08 6.08 -5.79
N LYS A 148 -8.94 5.76 -4.50
CA LYS A 148 -8.04 6.47 -3.59
C LYS A 148 -6.60 6.45 -4.09
N GLY A 149 -6.10 5.32 -4.57
CA GLY A 149 -4.75 5.26 -5.14
C GLY A 149 -4.58 6.07 -6.42
N ILE A 150 -5.57 6.11 -7.31
CA ILE A 150 -5.54 6.98 -8.49
C ILE A 150 -5.43 8.45 -8.06
N LEU A 151 -6.18 8.85 -7.02
CA LEU A 151 -6.11 10.19 -6.47
C LEU A 151 -4.73 10.49 -5.87
N GLU A 152 -4.16 9.57 -5.12
CA GLU A 152 -2.82 9.71 -4.53
C GLU A 152 -1.71 9.83 -5.59
N GLU A 153 -1.73 8.99 -6.62
CA GLU A 153 -0.76 9.03 -7.73
C GLU A 153 -0.88 10.33 -8.54
N ASN A 154 -2.09 10.78 -8.84
CA ASN A 154 -2.30 12.05 -9.52
C ASN A 154 -1.81 13.24 -8.67
N ARG A 155 -2.06 13.22 -7.36
CA ARG A 155 -1.55 14.25 -6.46
C ARG A 155 -0.02 14.29 -6.45
N MET A 156 0.65 13.14 -6.38
CA MET A 156 2.12 13.05 -6.45
C MET A 156 2.68 13.59 -7.77
N LEU A 157 2.04 13.28 -8.90
CA LEU A 157 2.43 13.83 -10.21
C LEU A 157 2.37 15.36 -10.26
N ILE A 158 1.30 15.94 -9.70
CA ILE A 158 1.10 17.39 -9.64
C ILE A 158 2.16 18.03 -8.74
N GLU A 159 2.34 17.53 -7.51
CA GLU A 159 3.31 18.05 -6.54
C GLU A 159 4.74 18.08 -7.12
N LYS A 160 5.16 17.00 -7.80
CA LYS A 160 6.49 16.94 -8.44
C LYS A 160 6.62 17.89 -9.61
N THR A 161 5.57 18.05 -10.41
CA THR A 161 5.57 18.98 -11.55
C THR A 161 5.72 20.43 -11.07
N ILE A 162 5.02 20.79 -9.98
CA ILE A 162 5.13 22.10 -9.33
C ILE A 162 6.54 22.30 -8.76
N ARG A 163 7.08 21.33 -8.02
CA ARG A 163 8.43 21.42 -7.43
C ARG A 163 9.52 21.59 -8.48
N LYS A 164 9.41 20.88 -9.62
CA LYS A 164 10.33 21.05 -10.75
C LYS A 164 10.28 22.46 -11.33
N LYS A 165 9.07 23.01 -11.57
CA LYS A 165 8.89 24.39 -12.06
C LYS A 165 9.45 25.41 -11.06
N TYR A 166 9.18 25.25 -9.77
CA TYR A 166 9.68 26.14 -8.72
C TYR A 166 11.21 26.17 -8.68
N ASN A 167 11.86 25.00 -8.70
CA ASN A 167 13.32 24.93 -8.71
C ASN A 167 13.91 25.60 -9.96
N LEU A 168 13.33 25.41 -11.15
CA LEU A 168 13.76 26.07 -12.38
C LEU A 168 13.68 27.60 -12.31
N ILE A 169 12.67 28.14 -11.62
CA ILE A 169 12.52 29.59 -11.40
C ILE A 169 13.57 30.08 -10.39
N LYS A 170 13.83 29.32 -9.32
CA LYS A 170 14.82 29.67 -8.30
C LYS A 170 16.25 29.74 -8.86
N PHE A 171 16.63 28.84 -9.76
CA PHE A 171 17.97 28.85 -10.39
C PHE A 171 18.14 29.89 -11.50
N LYS A 172 17.06 30.59 -11.91
CA LYS A 172 17.12 31.70 -12.89
C LYS A 172 17.29 33.08 -12.24
N LYS A 173 17.25 33.17 -10.90
CA LYS A 173 17.56 34.37 -10.12
C LYS A 173 18.94 34.22 -9.51
#